data_AF-T0ZI88-F1
#
_entry.id   AF-T0ZI88-F1
#
_cell.length_a   1.000
_cell.length_b   1.000
_cell.length_c   1.000
_cell.angle_alpha   90.00
_cell.angle_beta   90.00
_cell.angle_gamma   90.00
#
_symmetry.space_group_name_H-M   'P 1'
#
loop_
_entity.id
_entity.type
_entity.pdbx_description
1 polymer ?
#
loop_
_entity_poly.entity_id
_entity_poly.type
_entity_poly.pdbx_seq_one_letter_code
_entity_poly.pdbx_strand_id
1 'polypeptide(L)'
;HPNKSLAFGRAQGIAAPGIHDGTYRRLDLGFRKACSCETQLVVPCSVLDPFMGSGTVLAVARRLRRLSVGIDLNPGYAILARERIDAAVATVTEAEEAAA
;
A
#
# COMPACT_ATOMS: atom_id res chain seq x y z
N HIS A 1 -16.68 25.84 -22.00
CA HIS A 1 -16.00 24.89 -22.88
C HIS A 1 -15.84 23.55 -22.15
N PRO A 2 -16.64 22.54 -22.47
CA PRO A 2 -16.50 21.22 -21.87
C PRO A 2 -15.38 20.45 -22.57
N ASN A 3 -14.85 19.45 -21.88
CA ASN A 3 -13.83 18.48 -22.32
C ASN A 3 -12.36 18.91 -22.13
N LYS A 4 -11.98 19.03 -20.86
CA LYS A 4 -10.67 18.53 -20.40
C LYS A 4 -10.63 17.02 -20.70
N SER A 5 -9.86 16.60 -21.69
CA SER A 5 -9.59 15.18 -21.96
C SER A 5 -8.58 14.64 -20.93
N LEU A 6 -9.05 13.69 -20.12
CA LEU A 6 -8.27 12.86 -19.23
C LEU A 6 -7.20 12.04 -19.98
N ALA A 7 -6.10 11.78 -19.28
CA ALA A 7 -4.92 11.06 -19.72
C ALA A 7 -5.21 9.69 -20.33
N PHE A 8 -4.57 9.41 -21.46
CA PHE A 8 -4.33 8.05 -21.97
C PHE A 8 -2.87 7.96 -22.44
N GLY A 9 -1.94 7.92 -21.49
CA GLY A 9 -0.56 7.54 -21.75
C GLY A 9 -0.47 6.04 -22.02
N ARG A 10 -0.93 5.58 -23.19
CA ARG A 10 -0.54 4.29 -23.77
C ARG A 10 0.36 4.60 -24.96
N ALA A 11 1.63 4.92 -24.69
CA ALA A 11 2.63 4.75 -25.73
C ALA A 11 2.65 3.26 -26.07
N GLN A 12 2.25 2.90 -27.29
CA GLN A 12 2.41 1.55 -27.82
C GLN A 12 3.92 1.31 -27.90
N GLY A 13 4.47 0.62 -26.88
CA GLY A 13 5.87 0.23 -26.87
C GLY A 13 6.12 -0.74 -28.02
N ILE A 14 7.05 -0.38 -28.90
CA ILE A 14 7.62 -1.29 -29.91
C ILE A 14 8.14 -2.52 -29.14
N ALA A 15 7.70 -3.72 -29.54
CA ALA A 15 8.11 -4.97 -28.92
C ALA A 15 9.62 -5.20 -29.14
N ALA A 16 10.44 -4.66 -28.25
CA ALA A 16 11.87 -4.94 -28.19
C ALA A 16 12.08 -6.27 -27.43
N PRO A 17 13.02 -7.12 -27.86
CA PRO A 17 13.41 -8.31 -27.10
C PRO A 17 13.76 -7.92 -25.67
N GLY A 18 13.02 -8.46 -24.68
CA GLY A 18 13.20 -8.14 -23.25
C GLY A 18 12.19 -7.16 -22.65
N ILE A 19 11.30 -6.55 -23.44
CA ILE A 19 10.16 -5.80 -22.91
C ILE A 19 8.99 -6.78 -22.75
N HIS A 20 8.68 -7.13 -21.50
CA HIS A 20 7.46 -7.87 -21.18
C HIS A 20 6.23 -6.99 -21.50
N ASP A 21 5.24 -7.56 -22.20
CA ASP A 21 3.98 -6.92 -22.63
C ASP A 21 3.03 -6.52 -21.47
N GLY A 22 3.54 -6.52 -20.24
CA GLY A 22 2.77 -6.31 -19.02
C GLY A 22 2.00 -7.54 -18.54
N THR A 23 2.02 -8.67 -19.26
CA THR A 23 1.34 -9.91 -18.86
C THR A 23 2.24 -10.81 -17.99
N TYR A 24 2.60 -10.31 -16.81
CA TYR A 24 3.24 -11.15 -15.79
C TYR A 24 2.19 -11.56 -14.74
N ARG A 25 2.13 -12.86 -14.46
CA ARG A 25 1.31 -13.39 -13.37
C ARG A 25 1.96 -13.00 -12.04
N ARG A 26 1.35 -12.08 -11.30
CA ARG A 26 1.73 -11.79 -9.90
C ARG A 26 1.15 -12.86 -8.98
N LEU A 27 2.04 -13.66 -8.40
CA LEU A 27 1.71 -14.59 -7.32
C LEU A 27 2.27 -14.00 -6.02
N ASP A 28 1.39 -13.57 -5.12
CA ASP A 28 1.78 -13.21 -3.76
C ASP A 28 1.77 -14.47 -2.90
N LEU A 29 2.94 -14.88 -2.40
CA LEU A 29 3.10 -16.05 -1.54
C LEU A 29 2.82 -15.75 -0.06
N GLY A 30 2.50 -14.48 0.25
CA GLY A 30 2.24 -14.00 1.59
C GLY A 30 3.50 -13.88 2.45
N PHE A 31 3.33 -13.25 3.61
CA PHE A 31 4.36 -13.19 4.63
C PHE A 31 4.49 -14.55 5.33
N ARG A 32 5.72 -15.03 5.48
CA ARG A 32 6.05 -16.20 6.28
C ARG A 32 6.96 -15.80 7.43
N LYS A 33 6.83 -16.53 8.52
CA LYS A 33 7.69 -16.40 9.69
C LYS A 33 9.16 -16.63 9.31
N ALA A 34 10.03 -15.73 9.76
CA ALA A 34 11.48 -15.81 9.52
C ALA A 34 12.28 -16.42 10.69
N CYS A 35 11.72 -16.53 11.92
CA CYS A 35 12.39 -17.21 13.04
C CYS A 35 12.12 -18.71 13.12
N SER A 36 13.06 -19.46 13.69
CA SER A 36 12.96 -20.89 14.04
C SER A 36 12.33 -21.16 15.39
N CYS A 37 11.93 -20.12 16.11
CA CYS A 37 11.16 -20.16 17.37
C CYS A 37 9.93 -21.09 17.23
N GLU A 38 9.41 -21.72 18.29
CA GLU A 38 8.31 -22.70 18.16
C GLU A 38 6.89 -22.07 18.10
N THR A 39 6.78 -20.80 18.46
CA THR A 39 5.50 -20.10 18.55
C THR A 39 4.79 -19.95 17.19
N GLN A 40 3.47 -20.14 17.18
CA GLN A 40 2.61 -19.80 16.04
C GLN A 40 2.02 -18.38 16.17
N LEU A 41 2.27 -17.70 17.29
CA LEU A 41 1.82 -16.32 17.49
C LEU A 41 2.52 -15.41 16.49
N VAL A 42 1.73 -14.65 15.74
CA VAL A 42 2.19 -13.63 14.81
C VAL A 42 1.48 -12.33 15.14
N VAL A 43 2.23 -11.22 15.06
CA VAL A 43 1.67 -9.88 15.20
C VAL A 43 1.54 -9.24 13.82
N PRO A 44 0.57 -8.32 13.63
CA PRO A 44 0.51 -7.43 12.48
C PRO A 44 1.88 -6.83 12.14
N CYS A 45 2.23 -6.82 10.85
CA CYS A 45 3.45 -6.13 10.41
C CYS A 45 3.33 -4.60 10.64
N SER A 46 4.48 -3.95 10.75
CA SER A 46 4.59 -2.49 10.74
C SER A 46 5.00 -2.01 9.34
N VAL A 47 4.37 -0.94 8.86
CA VAL A 47 4.62 -0.37 7.54
C VAL A 47 5.50 0.88 7.68
N LEU A 48 6.58 0.96 6.90
CA LEU A 48 7.42 2.16 6.79
C LEU A 48 7.30 2.73 5.37
N ASP A 49 6.99 4.02 5.27
CA ASP A 49 7.01 4.77 4.01
C ASP A 49 7.94 6.00 4.14
N PRO A 50 9.17 5.96 3.58
CA PRO A 50 10.12 7.06 3.68
C PRO A 50 9.80 8.26 2.76
N PHE A 51 8.78 8.14 1.90
CA PHE A 51 8.31 9.19 1.00
C PHE A 51 6.79 9.24 1.03
N MET A 52 6.22 9.41 2.23
CA MET A 52 4.80 9.20 2.45
C MET A 52 3.89 10.12 1.62
N GLY A 53 4.41 11.28 1.19
CA GLY A 53 3.65 12.28 0.47
C GLY A 53 2.34 12.60 1.19
N SER A 54 1.23 12.53 0.47
CA SER A 54 -0.09 12.78 1.02
C SER A 54 -0.66 11.66 1.91
N GLY A 55 0.14 10.66 2.31
CA GLY A 55 -0.22 9.67 3.33
C GLY A 55 -1.09 8.51 2.87
N THR A 56 -1.11 8.18 1.57
CA THR A 56 -1.92 7.07 1.04
C THR A 56 -1.57 5.73 1.68
N VAL A 57 -0.27 5.42 1.79
CA VAL A 57 0.20 4.15 2.36
C VAL A 57 -0.23 4.01 3.81
N LEU A 58 -0.08 5.07 4.61
CA LEU A 58 -0.46 5.08 6.03
C LEU A 58 -1.98 4.95 6.20
N ALA A 59 -2.78 5.62 5.35
CA ALA A 59 -4.23 5.49 5.37
C ALA A 59 -4.69 4.05 5.05
N VAL A 60 -4.05 3.38 4.09
CA VAL A 60 -4.29 1.96 3.79
C VAL A 60 -3.85 1.08 4.95
N ALA A 61 -2.66 1.32 5.54
CA ALA A 61 -2.18 0.59 6.71
C ALA A 61 -3.17 0.69 7.87
N ARG A 62 -3.74 1.87 8.13
CA ARG A 62 -4.78 2.08 9.14
C ARG A 62 -6.06 1.30 8.85
N ARG A 63 -6.53 1.27 7.60
CA ARG A 63 -7.68 0.45 7.19
C ARG A 63 -7.46 -1.03 7.47
N LEU A 64 -6.23 -1.51 7.23
CA LEU A 64 -5.79 -2.89 7.45
C LEU A 64 -5.35 -3.19 8.89
N ARG A 65 -5.64 -2.30 9.85
CA ARG A 65 -5.23 -2.44 11.26
C ARG A 65 -3.73 -2.72 11.45
N ARG A 66 -2.88 -2.06 10.66
CA ARG A 66 -1.42 -2.13 10.77
C ARG A 66 -0.86 -0.86 11.40
N LEU A 67 0.21 -1.01 12.18
CA LEU A 67 1.02 0.12 12.60
C LEU A 67 1.77 0.67 11.40
N SER A 68 1.96 1.99 11.34
CA SER A 68 2.69 2.62 10.25
C SER A 68 3.47 3.86 10.69
N VAL A 69 4.59 4.10 10.01
CA VAL A 69 5.45 5.28 10.14
C VAL A 69 5.67 5.86 8.75
N GLY A 70 5.43 7.16 8.61
CA GLY A 70 5.64 7.88 7.36
C GLY A 70 6.61 9.03 7.57
N ILE A 71 7.50 9.23 6.62
CA ILE A 71 8.48 10.33 6.60
C ILE A 71 8.28 11.10 5.29
N ASP A 72 8.22 12.42 5.38
CA ASP A 72 8.26 13.30 4.21
C ASP A 72 9.03 14.57 4.59
N LEU A 73 9.80 15.10 3.65
CA LEU A 73 10.56 16.33 3.83
C LEU A 73 9.65 17.57 3.76
N ASN A 74 8.58 17.51 2.97
CA ASN A 74 7.69 18.64 2.79
C ASN A 74 6.70 18.71 3.98
N PRO A 75 6.76 19.75 4.82
CA PRO A 75 5.86 19.87 5.96
C PRO A 75 4.38 19.98 5.54
N GLY A 76 4.09 20.49 4.34
CA GLY A 76 2.72 20.54 3.81
C GLY A 76 2.12 19.15 3.59
N TYR A 77 2.95 18.15 3.27
CA TYR A 77 2.49 16.78 3.14
C TYR A 77 2.16 16.13 4.47
N ALA A 78 2.82 16.52 5.58
CA ALA A 78 2.47 16.02 6.90
C ALA A 78 1.04 16.42 7.31
N ILE A 79 0.58 17.61 6.94
CA ILE A 79 -0.78 18.09 7.20
C ILE A 79 -1.80 17.26 6.38
N LEU A 80 -1.59 17.16 5.07
CA LEU A 80 -2.46 16.38 4.18
C LEU A 80 -2.52 14.89 4.56
N ALA A 81 -1.37 14.33 4.96
CA ALA A 81 -1.28 12.95 5.43
C ALA A 81 -2.09 12.77 6.72
N ARG A 82 -2.00 13.70 7.68
CA ARG A 82 -2.78 13.65 8.92
C ARG A 82 -4.28 13.60 8.64
N GLU A 83 -4.79 14.55 7.87
CA GLU A 83 -6.21 14.62 7.50
C GLU A 83 -6.68 13.32 6.83
N ARG A 84 -5.90 12.79 5.89
CA ARG A 84 -6.24 11.55 5.18
C ARG A 84 -6.24 10.32 6.11
N ILE A 85 -5.25 10.22 7.00
CA ILE A 85 -5.14 9.10 7.94
C ILE A 85 -6.29 9.15 8.94
N ASP A 86 -6.64 10.33 9.46
CA ASP A 86 -7.71 10.48 10.44
C ASP A 86 -9.08 10.12 9.84
N ALA A 87 -9.29 10.47 8.56
CA ALA A 87 -10.47 10.05 7.80
C ALA A 87 -10.49 8.56 7.42
N ALA A 88 -9.37 7.84 7.55
CA ALA A 88 -9.32 6.41 7.26
C ALA A 88 -9.92 5.62 8.44
N VAL A 89 -11.03 4.94 8.19
CA VAL A 89 -11.67 4.05 9.17
C VAL A 89 -11.12 2.63 9.01
N ALA A 90 -10.81 1.97 10.13
CA ALA A 90 -10.44 0.56 10.12
C ALA A 90 -11.57 -0.27 9.51
N THR A 91 -11.29 -1.00 8.44
CA THR A 91 -12.25 -1.94 7.88
C THR A 91 -12.17 -3.22 8.69
N VAL A 92 -13.29 -3.66 9.25
CA VAL A 92 -13.36 -5.02 9.82
C VAL A 92 -13.28 -5.97 8.63
N THR A 93 -12.23 -6.77 8.56
CA THR A 93 -12.13 -7.87 7.58
C THR A 93 -12.47 -9.17 8.29
N GLU A 94 -13.38 -9.96 7.72
CA GLU A 94 -13.85 -11.26 8.24
C GLU A 94 -12.71 -12.25 8.53
N ALA A 95 -11.52 -12.05 7.95
CA ALA A 95 -10.32 -12.83 8.22
C ALA A 95 -9.82 -12.74 9.69
N GLU A 96 -10.21 -11.72 10.45
CA GLU A 96 -9.87 -11.62 11.88
C GLU A 96 -10.82 -12.43 12.78
N GLU A 97 -12.02 -12.83 12.31
CA GLU A 97 -12.91 -13.76 13.05
C GLU A 97 -12.47 -15.22 12.93
N ALA A 98 -11.77 -15.60 11.87
CA ALA A 98 -11.27 -16.97 11.70
C ALA A 98 -10.03 -17.30 12.55
N ALA A 99 -9.43 -16.30 13.21
CA ALA A 99 -8.18 -16.41 13.97
C ALA A 99 -8.35 -16.14 15.49
N ALA A 100 -9.58 -15.92 15.97
CA ALA A 100 -9.95 -15.76 17.38
C ALA A 100 -10.67 -17.01 17.90
#